data_AF-A0A0F6U2J9-F1
#
_entry.id   AF-A0A0F6U2J9-F1
#
_cell.length_a   1.000
_cell.length_b   1.000
_cell.length_c   1.000
_cell.angle_alpha   90.00
_cell.angle_beta   90.00
_cell.angle_gamma   90.00
#
_symmetry.space_group_name_H-M   'P 1'
#
loop_
_entity.id
_entity.type
_entity.pdbx_description
1 polymer ?
#
loop_
_entity_poly.entity_id
_entity_poly.type
_entity_poly.pdbx_seq_one_letter_code
_entity_poly.pdbx_strand_id
1 'polypeptide(L)'
;MTTSPVPQGDDFSDRPIRPVQYRDLEDIEALTLDDFDEDIDRRAQNFRTQVQRVRPWFGLFKILSLFPNPLQHRFHVYVAESTADRGEERKIRGAIQVTPFNSSRSTWRVEQVRVHPGESLSEPKGIGAQLLRYCLETVWEARTWVLEVNINQKDSLALFRQHGFQPLAELTYWSLPPQLLQELSKQEADLPNLLPVSNADAQLLYQLDCVSMPPLLRQVFDRHIQDFKISLVDSLFGRCQSWCGGPQISRGYVFEPQRKAAIGYFELILSNQDERPHQAKLIVHPAYTWLYPKLLIQMAQITRKYPPRSLELISADYQHERREYLEQLGAIRSSHTLMMSRSVWHKIRETKPENSALAEMLQGLQSVPRTPIPSRMSWLKWPNNPPLDSLDSPGELPPVKPPSEPPDQGHPV
;
A
#
# COMPACT_ATOMS: atom_id res chain seq x y z
N MET A 1 -10.62 30.69 -33.81
CA MET A 1 -11.23 29.46 -33.26
C MET A 1 -10.82 28.32 -34.18
N THR A 2 -9.77 27.61 -33.80
CA THR A 2 -9.19 26.52 -34.58
C THR A 2 -9.05 25.36 -33.61
N THR A 3 -9.95 24.39 -33.74
CA THR A 3 -9.96 23.16 -32.96
C THR A 3 -8.81 22.29 -33.42
N SER A 4 -7.77 22.17 -32.58
CA SER A 4 -6.73 21.17 -32.74
C SER A 4 -7.32 19.76 -32.60
N PRO A 5 -6.97 18.80 -33.47
CA PRO A 5 -7.44 17.44 -33.35
C PRO A 5 -6.74 16.73 -32.18
N VAL A 6 -7.53 15.89 -31.50
CA VAL A 6 -7.09 14.93 -30.49
C VAL A 6 -6.03 14.00 -31.10
N PRO A 7 -4.89 13.69 -30.44
CA PRO A 7 -3.96 12.73 -30.97
C PRO A 7 -4.62 11.34 -30.99
N GLN A 8 -4.78 10.79 -32.20
CA GLN A 8 -5.09 9.39 -32.41
C GLN A 8 -3.92 8.55 -31.90
N GLY A 9 -4.23 7.43 -31.24
CA GLY A 9 -3.24 6.59 -30.57
C GLY A 9 -2.14 6.13 -31.53
N ASP A 10 -0.89 6.22 -31.07
CA ASP A 10 0.25 5.62 -31.75
C ASP A 10 -0.04 4.11 -31.89
N ASP A 11 -0.07 3.64 -33.13
CA ASP A 11 -0.29 2.25 -33.48
C ASP A 11 0.86 1.41 -32.89
N PHE A 12 0.56 0.48 -31.97
CA PHE A 12 1.53 -0.47 -31.39
C PHE A 12 2.02 -1.51 -32.43
N SER A 13 1.87 -1.21 -33.71
CA SER A 13 1.92 -2.13 -34.85
C SER A 13 3.31 -2.69 -35.16
N ASP A 14 4.39 -2.06 -34.67
CA ASP A 14 5.75 -2.55 -34.94
C ASP A 14 6.21 -3.65 -33.98
N ARG A 15 5.61 -3.80 -32.79
CA ARG A 15 6.07 -4.77 -31.76
C ARG A 15 4.92 -5.27 -30.89
N PRO A 16 4.51 -6.54 -31.00
CA PRO A 16 3.39 -7.05 -30.21
C PRO A 16 3.78 -7.17 -28.73
N ILE A 17 3.08 -6.43 -27.87
CA ILE A 17 3.16 -6.55 -26.41
C ILE A 17 2.08 -7.53 -25.96
N ARG A 18 2.45 -8.49 -25.12
CA ARG A 18 1.50 -9.50 -24.59
C ARG A 18 1.79 -9.89 -23.14
N PRO A 19 0.82 -10.46 -22.42
CA PRO A 19 1.07 -11.08 -21.12
C PRO A 19 2.10 -12.20 -21.19
N VAL A 20 2.85 -12.38 -20.10
CA VAL A 20 3.87 -13.43 -19.96
C VAL A 20 3.28 -14.84 -20.09
N GLN A 21 4.02 -15.73 -20.74
CA GLN A 21 3.73 -17.15 -20.87
C GLN A 21 4.84 -17.97 -20.20
N TYR A 22 4.57 -19.23 -19.89
CA TYR A 22 5.53 -20.09 -19.17
C TYR A 22 6.89 -20.21 -19.89
N ARG A 23 6.88 -20.29 -21.23
CA ARG A 23 8.10 -20.35 -22.06
C ARG A 23 8.98 -19.10 -21.96
N ASP A 24 8.39 -17.97 -21.61
CA ASP A 24 9.07 -16.68 -21.55
C ASP A 24 9.90 -16.54 -20.27
N LEU A 25 9.66 -17.38 -19.25
CA LEU A 25 10.30 -17.25 -17.95
C LEU A 25 11.82 -17.39 -18.03
N GLU A 26 12.31 -18.26 -18.93
CA GLU A 26 13.74 -18.48 -19.15
C GLU A 26 14.40 -17.28 -19.82
N ASP A 27 13.75 -16.71 -20.84
CA ASP A 27 14.23 -15.51 -21.53
C ASP A 27 14.24 -14.28 -20.61
N ILE A 28 13.22 -14.13 -19.74
CA ILE A 28 13.19 -13.02 -18.77
C ILE A 28 14.27 -13.21 -17.69
N GLU A 29 14.53 -14.44 -17.24
CA GLU A 29 15.61 -14.73 -16.29
C GLU A 29 16.98 -14.42 -16.91
N ALA A 30 17.16 -14.68 -18.21
CA ALA A 30 18.35 -14.32 -18.97
C ALA A 30 18.52 -12.80 -19.11
N LEU A 31 17.44 -12.04 -19.36
CA LEU A 31 17.47 -10.56 -19.34
C LEU A 31 17.88 -9.97 -17.97
N THR A 32 17.86 -10.79 -16.91
CA THR A 32 18.18 -10.38 -15.54
C THR A 32 19.64 -10.71 -15.16
N LEU A 33 20.38 -11.49 -15.96
CA LEU A 33 21.75 -11.93 -15.62
C LEU A 33 22.84 -10.89 -15.88
N ASP A 34 22.58 -9.88 -16.72
CA ASP A 34 23.64 -9.00 -17.26
C ASP A 34 23.78 -7.62 -16.56
N ASP A 35 22.89 -7.26 -15.62
CA ASP A 35 22.96 -5.97 -14.90
C ASP A 35 23.63 -6.13 -13.52
N PHE A 36 24.93 -5.80 -13.42
CA PHE A 36 25.70 -5.76 -12.17
C PHE A 36 25.43 -4.45 -11.39
N ASP A 37 24.31 -4.38 -10.66
CA ASP A 37 24.04 -3.28 -9.71
C ASP A 37 23.33 -3.83 -8.46
N GLU A 38 23.86 -3.58 -7.26
CA GLU A 38 23.43 -4.25 -6.02
C GLU A 38 21.94 -4.04 -5.66
N ASP A 39 21.33 -2.92 -6.08
CA ASP A 39 19.89 -2.67 -5.91
C ASP A 39 19.02 -3.30 -7.01
N ILE A 40 19.58 -3.46 -8.22
CA ILE A 40 18.98 -4.28 -9.28
C ILE A 40 18.95 -5.72 -8.80
N ASP A 41 20.05 -6.19 -8.19
CA ASP A 41 20.17 -7.53 -7.62
C ASP A 41 19.07 -7.83 -6.61
N ARG A 42 18.69 -6.92 -5.70
CA ARG A 42 17.65 -7.23 -4.70
C ARG A 42 16.26 -7.44 -5.33
N ARG A 43 15.86 -6.58 -6.28
CA ARG A 43 14.56 -6.72 -6.98
C ARG A 43 14.58 -7.84 -8.01
N ALA A 44 15.69 -8.02 -8.71
CA ALA A 44 15.97 -9.14 -9.60
C ALA A 44 15.95 -10.48 -8.86
N GLN A 45 16.57 -10.56 -7.67
CA GLN A 45 16.56 -11.75 -6.82
C GLN A 45 15.17 -12.01 -6.24
N ASN A 46 14.43 -10.98 -5.83
CA ASN A 46 13.04 -11.14 -5.40
C ASN A 46 12.17 -11.64 -6.56
N PHE A 47 12.32 -11.08 -7.76
CA PHE A 47 11.63 -11.53 -8.97
C PHE A 47 12.03 -12.96 -9.35
N ARG A 48 13.33 -13.31 -9.38
CA ARG A 48 13.80 -14.68 -9.59
C ARG A 48 13.24 -15.64 -8.56
N THR A 49 13.21 -15.26 -7.29
CA THR A 49 12.62 -16.09 -6.24
C THR A 49 11.12 -16.23 -6.44
N GLN A 50 10.44 -15.18 -6.88
CA GLN A 50 9.02 -15.20 -7.20
C GLN A 50 8.76 -16.12 -8.40
N VAL A 51 9.57 -16.01 -9.47
CA VAL A 51 9.50 -16.82 -10.69
C VAL A 51 9.85 -18.27 -10.40
N GLN A 52 10.93 -18.57 -9.69
CA GLN A 52 11.35 -19.93 -9.31
C GLN A 52 10.37 -20.59 -8.35
N ARG A 53 9.77 -19.85 -7.40
CA ARG A 53 8.72 -20.37 -6.52
C ARG A 53 7.42 -20.67 -7.27
N VAL A 54 7.12 -19.90 -8.31
CA VAL A 54 5.87 -20.02 -9.06
C VAL A 54 6.02 -20.93 -10.29
N ARG A 55 7.24 -21.20 -10.77
CA ARG A 55 7.54 -22.08 -11.90
C ARG A 55 6.86 -23.46 -11.79
N PRO A 56 6.87 -24.17 -10.64
CA PRO A 56 6.22 -25.48 -10.52
C PRO A 56 4.68 -25.39 -10.55
N TRP A 57 4.12 -24.24 -10.18
CA TRP A 57 2.69 -24.03 -9.97
C TRP A 57 2.07 -23.12 -11.04
N PHE A 58 2.86 -22.62 -11.98
CA PHE A 58 2.45 -21.62 -12.97
C PHE A 58 1.28 -22.12 -13.83
N GLY A 59 1.31 -23.40 -14.21
CA GLY A 59 0.21 -24.04 -14.93
C GLY A 59 -1.09 -24.09 -14.12
N LEU A 60 -0.99 -24.39 -12.82
CA LEU A 60 -2.14 -24.39 -11.90
C LEU A 60 -2.66 -22.97 -11.66
N PHE A 61 -1.78 -21.98 -11.48
CA PHE A 61 -2.17 -20.58 -11.32
C PHE A 61 -2.85 -20.02 -12.59
N LYS A 62 -2.42 -20.44 -13.78
CA LYS A 62 -3.04 -20.03 -15.06
C LYS A 62 -4.42 -20.64 -15.27
N ILE A 63 -4.66 -21.85 -14.77
CA ILE A 63 -6.00 -22.46 -14.76
C ILE A 63 -6.87 -21.79 -13.70
N LEU A 64 -6.32 -21.55 -12.50
CA LEU A 64 -7.01 -20.82 -11.44
C LEU A 64 -7.27 -19.35 -11.80
N SER A 65 -6.52 -18.77 -12.75
CA SER A 65 -6.80 -17.45 -13.27
C SER A 65 -7.97 -17.38 -14.26
N LEU A 66 -8.57 -18.52 -14.62
CA LEU A 66 -9.85 -18.55 -15.34
C LEU A 66 -11.06 -18.37 -14.40
N PHE A 67 -10.85 -18.49 -13.09
CA PHE A 67 -11.87 -18.29 -12.05
C PHE A 67 -11.48 -17.12 -11.16
N PRO A 68 -12.39 -16.18 -10.82
CA PRO A 68 -12.05 -14.99 -10.03
C PRO A 68 -11.37 -15.38 -8.71
N ASN A 69 -10.06 -15.20 -8.66
CA ASN A 69 -9.19 -15.65 -7.56
C ASN A 69 -8.19 -14.53 -7.25
N PRO A 70 -7.92 -14.22 -5.96
CA PRO A 70 -6.95 -13.20 -5.55
C PRO A 70 -5.55 -13.36 -6.16
N LEU A 71 -5.18 -14.56 -6.61
CA LEU A 71 -3.89 -14.84 -7.25
C LEU A 71 -3.78 -14.34 -8.70
N GLN A 72 -4.91 -14.05 -9.36
CA GLN A 72 -4.95 -13.50 -10.72
C GLN A 72 -4.15 -12.20 -10.86
N HIS A 73 -4.18 -11.38 -9.81
CA HIS A 73 -3.60 -10.05 -9.83
C HIS A 73 -2.17 -10.00 -9.33
N ARG A 74 -1.60 -11.14 -8.93
CA ARG A 74 -0.26 -11.21 -8.33
C ARG A 74 0.86 -11.23 -9.38
N PHE A 75 0.53 -11.45 -10.65
CA PHE A 75 1.49 -11.53 -11.75
C PHE A 75 0.98 -10.82 -13.02
N HIS A 76 1.05 -9.48 -13.02
CA HIS A 76 0.91 -8.70 -14.25
C HIS A 76 2.31 -8.43 -14.82
N VAL A 77 2.81 -9.40 -15.59
CA VAL A 77 4.07 -9.24 -16.35
C VAL A 77 3.73 -9.19 -17.83
N TYR A 78 4.20 -8.16 -18.51
CA TYR A 78 4.04 -7.98 -19.95
C TYR A 78 5.40 -8.04 -20.62
N VAL A 79 5.45 -8.69 -21.78
CA VAL A 79 6.67 -8.87 -22.57
C VAL A 79 6.50 -8.24 -23.94
N ALA A 80 7.57 -7.65 -24.45
CA ALA A 80 7.67 -7.15 -25.82
C ALA A 80 8.46 -8.15 -26.66
N GLU A 81 7.86 -8.62 -27.76
CA GLU A 81 8.51 -9.49 -28.73
C GLU A 81 9.10 -8.68 -29.89
N SER A 82 10.21 -9.15 -30.46
CA SER A 82 10.66 -8.69 -31.78
C SER A 82 9.76 -9.28 -32.86
N THR A 83 9.36 -8.49 -33.85
CA THR A 83 8.80 -9.04 -35.09
C THR A 83 9.89 -9.84 -35.78
N ALA A 84 9.66 -11.15 -35.92
CA ALA A 84 10.56 -12.02 -36.66
C ALA A 84 10.49 -11.64 -38.15
N ASP A 85 11.56 -11.05 -38.67
CA ASP A 85 11.79 -11.11 -40.12
C ASP A 85 12.09 -12.57 -40.47
N ARG A 86 11.45 -13.03 -41.56
CA ARG A 86 11.44 -14.41 -42.10
C ARG A 86 12.56 -15.32 -41.56
N GLY A 87 12.22 -16.14 -40.56
CA GLY A 87 13.00 -17.33 -40.17
C GLY A 87 13.69 -17.30 -38.81
N GLU A 88 13.71 -16.17 -38.10
CA GLU A 88 14.25 -16.12 -36.72
C GLU A 88 13.20 -16.49 -35.66
N GLU A 89 13.65 -17.15 -34.59
CA GLU A 89 12.81 -17.46 -33.43
C GLU A 89 12.36 -16.17 -32.72
N ARG A 90 11.11 -16.16 -32.22
CA ARG A 90 10.56 -15.02 -31.48
C ARG A 90 11.34 -14.83 -30.18
N LYS A 91 12.21 -13.82 -30.14
CA LYS A 91 12.99 -13.47 -28.96
C LYS A 91 12.34 -12.32 -28.19
N ILE A 92 12.31 -12.44 -26.87
CA ILE A 92 11.85 -11.37 -25.98
C ILE A 92 12.92 -10.28 -25.92
N ARG A 93 12.47 -9.05 -26.15
CA ARG A 93 13.33 -7.86 -26.16
C ARG A 93 13.15 -6.96 -24.94
N GLY A 94 12.07 -7.15 -24.19
CA GLY A 94 11.88 -6.48 -22.90
C GLY A 94 10.71 -7.03 -22.11
N ALA A 95 10.69 -6.70 -20.82
CA ALA A 95 9.65 -7.11 -19.89
C ALA A 95 9.35 -5.99 -18.88
N ILE A 96 8.08 -5.84 -18.51
CA ILE A 96 7.63 -4.95 -17.45
C ILE A 96 6.79 -5.74 -16.46
N GLN A 97 7.04 -5.52 -15.17
CA GLN A 97 6.25 -6.09 -14.09
C GLN A 97 5.50 -4.97 -13.37
N VAL A 98 4.19 -5.16 -13.25
CA VAL A 98 3.32 -4.27 -12.49
C VAL A 98 2.49 -5.07 -11.49
N THR A 99 2.11 -4.45 -10.39
CA THR A 99 1.34 -5.08 -9.30
C THR A 99 0.34 -4.09 -8.72
N PRO A 100 -0.83 -4.54 -8.25
CA PRO A 100 -1.72 -3.68 -7.49
C PRO A 100 -1.05 -3.31 -6.15
N PHE A 101 -1.07 -2.03 -5.80
CA PHE A 101 -0.48 -1.52 -4.56
C PHE A 101 -1.48 -1.53 -3.40
N ASN A 102 -2.78 -1.42 -3.69
CA ASN A 102 -3.87 -1.46 -2.71
C ASN A 102 -4.96 -2.47 -3.12
N SER A 103 -5.78 -2.85 -2.15
CA SER A 103 -6.88 -3.83 -2.30
C SER A 103 -7.99 -3.35 -3.22
N SER A 104 -8.24 -2.04 -3.31
CA SER A 104 -9.19 -1.45 -4.26
C SER A 104 -8.67 -1.44 -5.71
N ARG A 105 -7.37 -1.71 -5.91
CA ARG A 105 -6.67 -1.71 -7.21
C ARG A 105 -6.73 -0.35 -7.92
N SER A 106 -6.96 0.73 -7.19
CA SER A 106 -6.91 2.10 -7.72
C SER A 106 -5.48 2.60 -7.88
N THR A 107 -4.55 2.09 -7.06
CA THR A 107 -3.13 2.42 -7.14
C THR A 107 -2.34 1.19 -7.58
N TRP A 108 -1.50 1.35 -8.60
CA TRP A 108 -0.65 0.31 -9.16
C TRP A 108 0.80 0.69 -9.04
N ARG A 109 1.66 -0.32 -8.91
CA ARG A 109 3.10 -0.15 -8.80
C ARG A 109 3.79 -0.72 -10.04
N VAL A 110 4.76 0.03 -10.58
CA VAL A 110 5.76 -0.53 -11.49
C VAL A 110 6.90 -1.08 -10.64
N GLU A 111 7.07 -2.40 -10.65
CA GLU A 111 8.12 -3.06 -9.86
C GLU A 111 9.47 -2.96 -10.57
N GLN A 112 9.47 -3.24 -11.88
CA GLN A 112 10.64 -3.22 -12.74
C GLN A 112 10.28 -3.12 -14.22
N VAL A 113 11.19 -2.52 -14.99
CA VAL A 113 11.19 -2.50 -16.45
C VAL A 113 12.58 -2.95 -16.90
N ARG A 114 12.64 -3.93 -17.80
CA ARG A 114 13.87 -4.47 -18.35
C ARG A 114 13.80 -4.48 -19.86
N VAL A 115 14.92 -4.17 -20.49
CA VAL A 115 15.10 -4.22 -21.95
C VAL A 115 16.38 -4.99 -22.24
N HIS A 116 16.48 -5.56 -23.44
CA HIS A 116 17.67 -6.26 -23.88
C HIS A 116 18.91 -5.32 -23.82
N PRO A 117 20.10 -5.79 -23.41
CA PRO A 117 21.30 -4.95 -23.20
C PRO A 117 21.82 -4.19 -24.44
N GLY A 118 21.22 -4.42 -25.61
CA GLY A 118 21.53 -3.69 -26.85
C GLY A 118 20.57 -2.53 -27.15
N GLU A 119 19.57 -2.29 -26.29
CA GLU A 119 18.55 -1.25 -26.45
C GLU A 119 18.57 -0.32 -25.23
N SER A 120 18.45 0.99 -25.44
CA SER A 120 18.42 1.94 -24.32
C SER A 120 17.04 2.01 -23.69
N LEU A 121 16.99 1.90 -22.36
CA LEU A 121 15.75 2.05 -21.59
C LEU A 121 15.18 3.49 -21.68
N SER A 122 16.04 4.48 -21.90
CA SER A 122 15.71 5.92 -21.94
C SER A 122 15.16 6.42 -23.27
N GLU A 123 15.14 5.58 -24.30
CA GLU A 123 14.69 5.97 -25.63
C GLU A 123 13.18 6.28 -25.62
N PRO A 124 12.75 7.50 -26.03
CA PRO A 124 11.34 7.90 -25.97
C PRO A 124 10.39 7.02 -26.78
N LYS A 125 10.89 6.33 -27.81
CA LYS A 125 10.13 5.37 -28.63
C LYS A 125 10.65 3.93 -28.49
N GLY A 126 11.57 3.69 -27.56
CA GLY A 126 12.14 2.38 -27.30
C GLY A 126 11.18 1.44 -26.58
N ILE A 127 11.62 0.20 -26.33
CA ILE A 127 10.78 -0.85 -25.74
C ILE A 127 10.29 -0.50 -24.35
N GLY A 128 11.14 0.09 -23.51
CA GLY A 128 10.76 0.50 -22.16
C GLY A 128 9.58 1.48 -22.17
N ALA A 129 9.63 2.47 -23.06
CA ALA A 129 8.56 3.45 -23.25
C ALA A 129 7.26 2.81 -23.75
N GLN A 130 7.34 1.89 -24.71
CA GLN A 130 6.19 1.18 -25.26
C GLN A 130 5.53 0.27 -24.22
N LEU A 131 6.32 -0.51 -23.48
CA LEU A 131 5.84 -1.36 -22.38
C LEU A 131 5.15 -0.54 -21.29
N LEU A 132 5.74 0.58 -20.90
CA LEU A 132 5.15 1.47 -19.90
C LEU A 132 3.84 2.08 -20.38
N ARG A 133 3.78 2.64 -21.62
CA ARG A 133 2.54 3.17 -22.20
C ARG A 133 1.45 2.11 -22.27
N TYR A 134 1.79 0.91 -22.74
CA TYR A 134 0.86 -0.21 -22.83
C TYR A 134 0.22 -0.53 -21.47
N CYS A 135 1.01 -0.59 -20.40
CA CYS A 135 0.49 -0.81 -19.05
C CYS A 135 -0.44 0.32 -18.59
N LEU A 136 -0.04 1.57 -18.80
CA LEU A 136 -0.84 2.75 -18.42
C LEU A 136 -2.21 2.79 -19.13
N GLU A 137 -2.28 2.30 -20.36
CA GLU A 137 -3.49 2.28 -21.18
C GLU A 137 -4.36 1.03 -20.94
N THR A 138 -3.73 -0.14 -20.77
CA THR A 138 -4.43 -1.42 -20.67
C THR A 138 -5.00 -1.68 -19.27
N VAL A 139 -4.31 -1.21 -18.22
CA VAL A 139 -4.75 -1.40 -16.83
C VAL A 139 -5.73 -0.28 -16.44
N TRP A 140 -6.97 -0.43 -16.89
CA TRP A 140 -8.07 0.52 -16.69
C TRP A 140 -8.49 0.74 -15.23
N GLU A 141 -8.16 -0.20 -14.33
CA GLU A 141 -8.41 -0.05 -12.88
C GLU A 141 -7.47 0.98 -12.23
N ALA A 142 -6.29 1.21 -12.84
CA ALA A 142 -5.22 2.02 -12.28
C ALA A 142 -5.47 3.52 -12.47
N ARG A 143 -5.92 4.20 -11.41
CA ARG A 143 -6.04 5.66 -11.38
C ARG A 143 -4.71 6.34 -11.07
N THR A 144 -3.89 5.68 -10.27
CA THR A 144 -2.59 6.19 -9.82
C THR A 144 -1.53 5.14 -10.02
N TRP A 145 -0.37 5.55 -10.50
CA TRP A 145 0.82 4.73 -10.64
C TRP A 145 1.89 5.22 -9.70
N VAL A 146 2.54 4.30 -9.00
CA VAL A 146 3.68 4.55 -8.13
C VAL A 146 4.87 3.69 -8.56
N LEU A 147 6.07 4.18 -8.31
CA LEU A 147 7.28 3.41 -8.54
C LEU A 147 8.39 3.88 -7.61
N GLU A 148 9.42 3.07 -7.54
CA GLU A 148 10.64 3.36 -6.80
C GLU A 148 11.84 3.14 -7.71
N VAL A 149 12.70 4.14 -7.87
CA VAL A 149 13.88 4.05 -8.73
C VAL A 149 15.13 4.47 -7.95
N ASN A 150 16.24 3.76 -8.12
CA ASN A 150 17.51 4.19 -7.54
C ASN A 150 17.96 5.48 -8.26
N ILE A 151 18.42 6.47 -7.49
CA ILE A 151 18.85 7.78 -8.01
C ILE A 151 20.09 7.67 -8.92
N ASN A 152 20.92 6.64 -8.74
CA ASN A 152 22.07 6.32 -9.57
C ASN A 152 21.68 5.76 -10.95
N GLN A 153 20.47 5.19 -11.08
CA GLN A 153 19.96 4.62 -12.34
C GLN A 153 19.32 5.71 -13.22
N LYS A 154 20.18 6.47 -13.89
CA LYS A 154 19.78 7.61 -14.73
C LYS A 154 18.83 7.20 -15.84
N ASP A 155 18.98 6.02 -16.42
CA ASP A 155 18.15 5.60 -17.55
C ASP A 155 16.71 5.28 -17.13
N SER A 156 16.54 4.48 -16.07
CA SER A 156 15.24 4.22 -15.46
C SER A 156 14.56 5.52 -15.02
N LEU A 157 15.32 6.42 -14.39
CA LEU A 157 14.81 7.73 -13.96
C LEU A 157 14.38 8.59 -15.15
N ALA A 158 15.15 8.58 -16.25
CA ALA A 158 14.82 9.32 -17.47
C ALA A 158 13.55 8.78 -18.12
N LEU A 159 13.41 7.46 -18.26
CA LEU A 159 12.20 6.81 -18.74
C LEU A 159 10.98 7.31 -17.96
N PHE A 160 10.99 7.18 -16.63
CA PHE A 160 9.82 7.55 -15.84
C PHE A 160 9.51 9.05 -15.88
N ARG A 161 10.51 9.93 -15.87
CA ARG A 161 10.31 11.39 -15.99
C ARG A 161 9.72 11.78 -17.33
N GLN A 162 10.20 11.21 -18.43
CA GLN A 162 9.66 11.45 -19.77
C GLN A 162 8.19 11.03 -19.89
N HIS A 163 7.80 10.00 -19.13
CA HIS A 163 6.41 9.53 -19.03
C HIS A 163 5.62 10.19 -17.89
N GLY A 164 6.02 11.38 -17.43
CA GLY A 164 5.21 12.21 -16.54
C GLY A 164 5.12 11.74 -15.08
N PHE A 165 6.00 10.83 -14.64
CA PHE A 165 6.13 10.52 -13.22
C PHE A 165 6.82 11.67 -12.50
N GLN A 166 6.26 12.07 -11.36
CA GLN A 166 6.76 13.14 -10.52
C GLN A 166 7.32 12.57 -9.20
N PRO A 167 8.42 13.14 -8.68
CA PRO A 167 8.97 12.74 -7.38
C PRO A 167 7.95 12.98 -6.27
N LEU A 168 7.89 12.05 -5.31
CA LEU A 168 6.94 12.08 -4.21
C LEU A 168 7.63 12.05 -2.84
N ALA A 169 8.65 11.20 -2.69
CA ALA A 169 9.44 11.09 -1.47
C ALA A 169 10.78 10.41 -1.78
N GLU A 170 11.81 10.76 -1.03
CA GLU A 170 13.08 10.03 -1.04
C GLU A 170 13.08 8.95 0.04
N LEU A 171 13.58 7.76 -0.30
CA LEU A 171 13.70 6.63 0.60
C LEU A 171 15.16 6.27 0.79
N THR A 172 15.57 6.15 2.04
CA THR A 172 16.89 5.63 2.41
C THR A 172 16.75 4.26 3.02
N TYR A 173 17.48 3.31 2.47
CA TYR A 173 17.61 1.97 3.01
C TYR A 173 18.77 1.91 3.99
N TRP A 174 18.49 1.32 5.14
CA TRP A 174 19.41 1.17 6.25
C TRP A 174 19.60 -0.30 6.54
N SER A 175 20.85 -0.69 6.81
CA SER A 175 21.23 -2.03 7.23
C SER A 175 21.83 -1.94 8.63
N LEU A 176 21.21 -2.63 9.59
CA LEU A 176 21.74 -2.78 10.94
C LEU A 176 22.56 -4.06 10.97
N PRO A 177 23.89 -3.98 11.21
CA PRO A 177 24.74 -5.16 11.24
C PRO A 177 24.37 -6.08 12.42
N PRO A 178 24.62 -7.40 12.31
CA PRO A 178 24.25 -8.37 13.33
C PRO A 178 24.91 -8.09 14.70
N GLN A 179 26.09 -7.48 14.73
CA GLN A 179 26.78 -7.08 15.96
C GLN A 179 25.97 -6.02 16.73
N LEU A 180 25.49 -5.00 16.03
CA LEU A 180 24.64 -3.95 16.58
C LEU A 180 23.30 -4.53 17.09
N LEU A 181 22.70 -5.45 16.34
CA LEU A 181 21.48 -6.14 16.79
C LEU A 181 21.71 -6.97 18.05
N GLN A 182 22.87 -7.62 18.19
CA GLN A 182 23.21 -8.34 19.41
C GLN A 182 23.34 -7.41 20.61
N GLU A 183 23.94 -6.23 20.45
CA GLU A 183 24.06 -5.22 21.50
C GLU A 183 22.69 -4.68 21.92
N LEU A 184 21.85 -4.30 20.94
CA LEU A 184 20.48 -3.85 21.18
C LEU A 184 19.64 -4.92 21.90
N SER A 185 19.79 -6.20 21.52
CA SER A 185 19.02 -7.29 22.11
C SER A 185 19.28 -7.50 23.61
N LYS A 186 20.37 -6.95 24.16
CA LYS A 186 20.70 -7.02 25.60
C LYS A 186 19.94 -5.98 26.41
N GLN A 187 19.44 -4.92 25.76
CA GLN A 187 18.67 -3.86 26.42
C GLN A 187 17.23 -4.33 26.66
N GLU A 188 16.56 -3.70 27.63
CA GLU A 188 15.17 -4.00 27.96
C GLU A 188 14.21 -3.15 27.10
N ALA A 189 13.29 -3.82 26.41
CA ALA A 189 12.22 -3.17 25.67
C ALA A 189 11.04 -2.94 26.61
N ASP A 190 11.01 -1.78 27.28
CA ASP A 190 9.86 -1.38 28.11
C ASP A 190 8.67 -0.94 27.23
N LEU A 191 7.92 -1.93 26.74
CA LEU A 191 6.73 -1.77 25.88
C LEU A 191 5.51 -2.45 26.52
N PRO A 192 4.90 -1.85 27.57
CA PRO A 192 3.88 -2.49 28.41
C PRO A 192 2.58 -2.86 27.65
N ASN A 193 2.32 -2.24 26.50
CA ASN A 193 1.12 -2.48 25.69
C ASN A 193 1.47 -2.94 24.27
N LEU A 194 2.52 -3.75 24.13
CA LEU A 194 2.82 -4.41 22.87
C LEU A 194 1.87 -5.58 22.64
N LEU A 195 1.03 -5.49 21.62
CA LEU A 195 0.02 -6.47 21.28
C LEU A 195 0.31 -7.13 19.92
N PRO A 196 -0.05 -8.41 19.74
CA PRO A 196 0.02 -9.06 18.44
C PRO A 196 -1.01 -8.44 17.49
N VAL A 197 -0.69 -8.40 16.20
CA VAL A 197 -1.60 -7.84 15.19
C VAL A 197 -2.66 -8.86 14.79
N SER A 198 -3.93 -8.44 14.83
CA SER A 198 -5.07 -9.20 14.33
C SER A 198 -5.89 -8.39 13.32
N ASN A 199 -6.84 -9.05 12.64
CA ASN A 199 -7.75 -8.37 11.72
C ASN A 199 -8.70 -7.38 12.40
N ALA A 200 -8.93 -7.51 13.71
CA ALA A 200 -9.72 -6.55 14.47
C ALA A 200 -9.01 -5.20 14.63
N ASP A 201 -7.67 -5.21 14.60
CA ASP A 201 -6.83 -4.02 14.80
C ASP A 201 -6.63 -3.20 13.51
N ALA A 202 -7.15 -3.68 12.37
CA ALA A 202 -6.95 -3.05 11.06
C ALA A 202 -7.33 -1.56 11.04
N GLN A 203 -8.37 -1.17 11.79
CA GLN A 203 -8.77 0.23 11.92
C GLN A 203 -7.69 1.07 12.63
N LEU A 204 -7.11 0.55 13.71
CA LEU A 204 -6.08 1.23 14.49
C LEU A 204 -4.79 1.38 13.67
N LEU A 205 -4.43 0.33 12.93
CA LEU A 205 -3.25 0.36 12.05
C LEU A 205 -3.44 1.31 10.87
N TYR A 206 -4.64 1.36 10.30
CA TYR A 206 -4.98 2.32 9.25
C TYR A 206 -4.86 3.77 9.75
N GLN A 207 -5.36 4.05 10.95
CA GLN A 207 -5.23 5.37 11.57
C GLN A 207 -3.76 5.73 11.82
N LEU A 208 -2.96 4.79 12.33
CA LEU A 208 -1.53 4.97 12.52
C LEU A 208 -0.80 5.27 11.20
N ASP A 209 -1.07 4.52 10.13
CA ASP A 209 -0.50 4.77 8.79
C ASP A 209 -0.90 6.18 8.30
N CYS A 210 -2.14 6.60 8.54
CA CYS A 210 -2.63 7.93 8.15
C CYS A 210 -1.97 9.10 8.90
N VAL A 211 -1.63 8.94 10.17
CA VAL A 211 -0.97 10.02 10.94
C VAL A 211 0.54 10.05 10.71
N SER A 212 1.14 8.92 10.33
CA SER A 212 2.57 8.79 10.08
C SER A 212 3.02 9.17 8.66
N MET A 213 2.09 9.57 7.77
CA MET A 213 2.39 9.92 6.38
C MET A 213 1.79 11.28 5.94
N PRO A 214 2.52 12.06 5.11
CA PRO A 214 2.01 13.30 4.53
C PRO A 214 0.71 13.11 3.74
N PRO A 215 -0.20 14.11 3.71
CA PRO A 215 -1.49 14.01 3.01
C PRO A 215 -1.39 13.61 1.54
N LEU A 216 -0.40 14.15 0.81
CA LEU A 216 -0.18 13.83 -0.61
C LEU A 216 0.12 12.35 -0.82
N LEU A 217 1.02 11.77 -0.01
CA LEU A 217 1.35 10.35 -0.04
C LEU A 217 0.13 9.49 0.27
N ARG A 218 -0.69 9.89 1.25
CA ARG A 218 -1.92 9.18 1.60
C ARG A 218 -2.90 9.12 0.44
N GLN A 219 -3.06 10.24 -0.26
CA GLN A 219 -3.92 10.30 -1.45
C GLN A 219 -3.38 9.44 -2.59
N VAL A 220 -2.08 9.48 -2.85
CA VAL A 220 -1.44 8.67 -3.91
C VAL A 220 -1.56 7.17 -3.61
N PHE A 221 -1.36 6.79 -2.36
CA PHE A 221 -1.43 5.39 -1.92
C PHE A 221 -2.86 4.84 -1.88
N ASP A 222 -3.85 5.71 -1.63
CA ASP A 222 -5.27 5.38 -1.59
C ASP A 222 -5.57 4.10 -0.79
N ARG A 223 -4.88 3.95 0.35
CA ARG A 223 -5.03 2.78 1.21
C ARG A 223 -6.32 2.87 2.00
N HIS A 224 -6.93 1.71 2.23
CA HIS A 224 -8.11 1.54 3.05
C HIS A 224 -7.86 0.52 4.15
N ILE A 225 -8.80 0.45 5.09
CA ILE A 225 -8.76 -0.49 6.24
C ILE A 225 -8.57 -1.94 5.79
N GLN A 226 -9.07 -2.31 4.60
CA GLN A 226 -8.93 -3.65 4.04
C GLN A 226 -7.46 -4.03 3.76
N ASP A 227 -6.59 -3.06 3.47
CA ASP A 227 -5.16 -3.27 3.21
C ASP A 227 -4.37 -3.70 4.45
N PHE A 228 -4.93 -3.46 5.63
CA PHE A 228 -4.32 -3.81 6.92
C PHE A 228 -4.83 -5.14 7.46
N LYS A 229 -5.78 -5.78 6.76
CA LYS A 229 -6.25 -7.11 7.11
C LYS A 229 -5.25 -8.15 6.60
N ILE A 230 -4.93 -9.10 7.45
CA ILE A 230 -4.20 -10.30 7.07
C ILE A 230 -5.14 -11.13 6.19
N SER A 231 -4.81 -11.23 4.90
CA SER A 231 -5.53 -12.10 3.97
C SER A 231 -5.40 -13.55 4.44
N LEU A 232 -6.54 -14.24 4.57
CA LEU A 232 -6.57 -15.66 4.94
C LEU A 232 -5.78 -16.51 3.94
N VAL A 233 -5.77 -16.11 2.66
CA VAL A 233 -5.00 -16.77 1.61
C VAL A 233 -3.50 -16.57 1.83
N ASP A 234 -3.05 -15.34 2.13
CA ASP A 234 -1.63 -15.10 2.48
C ASP A 234 -1.22 -15.81 3.77
N SER A 235 -2.14 -16.00 4.72
CA SER A 235 -1.89 -16.79 5.94
C SER A 235 -1.81 -18.30 5.69
N LEU A 236 -2.59 -18.83 4.73
CA LEU A 236 -2.59 -20.25 4.34
C LEU A 236 -1.35 -20.58 3.49
N PHE A 237 -1.02 -19.73 2.53
CA PHE A 237 0.24 -19.85 1.78
C PHE A 237 1.44 -19.62 2.68
N GLY A 238 1.41 -18.65 3.60
CA GLY A 238 2.46 -18.43 4.60
C GLY A 238 2.66 -19.62 5.54
N ARG A 239 1.58 -20.33 5.94
CA ARG A 239 1.67 -21.58 6.71
C ARG A 239 2.28 -22.72 5.90
N CYS A 240 1.88 -22.90 4.65
CA CYS A 240 2.48 -23.91 3.77
C CYS A 240 3.96 -23.60 3.48
N GLN A 241 4.28 -22.31 3.34
CA GLN A 241 5.65 -21.82 3.13
C GLN A 241 6.51 -22.04 4.38
N SER A 242 5.99 -21.76 5.59
CA SER A 242 6.72 -22.00 6.85
C SER A 242 7.08 -23.48 7.06
N TRP A 243 6.27 -24.39 6.51
CA TRP A 243 6.54 -25.83 6.52
C TRP A 243 7.64 -26.23 5.53
N CYS A 244 7.85 -25.44 4.47
CA CYS A 244 8.93 -25.61 3.49
C CYS A 244 10.14 -24.67 3.72
N GLY A 245 10.30 -24.09 4.92
CA GLY A 245 11.44 -23.20 5.24
C GLY A 245 11.25 -21.73 4.86
N GLY A 246 10.00 -21.30 4.63
CA GLY A 246 9.63 -19.93 4.27
C GLY A 246 9.98 -18.87 5.31
N PRO A 247 10.04 -17.59 4.89
CA PRO A 247 10.36 -16.49 5.80
C PRO A 247 9.29 -16.37 6.88
N GLN A 248 9.71 -16.26 8.14
CA GLN A 248 8.80 -16.14 9.26
C GLN A 248 8.44 -14.67 9.50
N ILE A 249 7.15 -14.36 9.58
CA ILE A 249 6.68 -12.99 9.78
C ILE A 249 6.25 -12.80 11.23
N SER A 250 6.84 -11.81 11.91
CA SER A 250 6.44 -11.37 13.25
C SER A 250 5.89 -9.96 13.18
N ARG A 251 4.72 -9.71 13.77
CA ARG A 251 4.04 -8.41 13.75
C ARG A 251 3.61 -8.02 15.15
N GLY A 252 3.77 -6.75 15.48
CA GLY A 252 3.34 -6.21 16.77
C GLY A 252 2.98 -4.73 16.65
N TYR A 253 2.09 -4.27 17.51
CA TYR A 253 1.75 -2.85 17.62
C TYR A 253 1.66 -2.43 19.08
N VAL A 254 1.97 -1.17 19.35
CA VAL A 254 1.91 -0.58 20.68
C VAL A 254 0.61 0.19 20.80
N PHE A 255 -0.23 -0.22 21.76
CA PHE A 255 -1.50 0.40 22.04
C PHE A 255 -1.38 1.45 23.15
N GLU A 256 -2.01 2.61 22.97
CA GLU A 256 -2.13 3.62 24.01
C GLU A 256 -3.55 3.67 24.58
N PRO A 257 -3.77 3.23 25.85
CA PRO A 257 -5.10 3.13 26.43
C PRO A 257 -5.85 4.46 26.53
N GLN A 258 -5.15 5.56 26.77
CA GLN A 258 -5.76 6.87 26.97
C GLN A 258 -6.42 7.40 25.70
N ARG A 259 -5.72 7.29 24.56
CA ARG A 259 -6.21 7.74 23.25
C ARG A 259 -6.95 6.64 22.48
N LYS A 260 -6.91 5.41 22.97
CA LYS A 260 -7.43 4.21 22.30
C LYS A 260 -6.89 4.09 20.87
N ALA A 261 -5.60 4.36 20.69
CA ALA A 261 -4.94 4.44 19.39
C ALA A 261 -3.70 3.54 19.35
N ALA A 262 -3.36 3.05 18.15
CA ALA A 262 -2.04 2.47 17.92
C ALA A 262 -1.04 3.62 17.74
N ILE A 263 0.06 3.59 18.50
CA ILE A 263 1.10 4.63 18.49
C ILE A 263 2.42 4.14 17.88
N GLY A 264 2.56 2.83 17.70
CA GLY A 264 3.70 2.21 17.02
C GLY A 264 3.31 0.87 16.43
N TYR A 265 3.97 0.46 15.36
CA TYR A 265 3.77 -0.79 14.67
C TYR A 265 5.07 -1.25 14.03
N PHE A 266 5.33 -2.56 14.10
CA PHE A 266 6.38 -3.19 13.33
C PHE A 266 5.90 -4.47 12.65
N GLU A 267 6.51 -4.76 11.51
CA GLU A 267 6.46 -6.05 10.84
C GLU A 267 7.88 -6.47 10.50
N LEU A 268 8.24 -7.68 10.90
CA LEU A 268 9.57 -8.25 10.77
C LEU A 268 9.48 -9.53 9.96
N ILE A 269 10.16 -9.56 8.81
CA ILE A 269 10.29 -10.71 7.93
C ILE A 269 11.66 -11.34 8.20
N LEU A 270 11.63 -12.55 8.75
CA LEU A 270 12.80 -13.26 9.25
C LEU A 270 13.28 -14.29 8.23
N SER A 271 14.55 -14.22 7.83
CA SER A 271 15.18 -15.25 7.01
C SER A 271 15.64 -16.42 7.88
N ASN A 272 15.25 -17.63 7.50
CA ASN A 272 15.62 -18.86 8.23
C ASN A 272 16.74 -19.64 7.52
N GLN A 273 16.76 -19.66 6.18
CA GLN A 273 17.62 -20.52 5.37
C GLN A 273 18.38 -19.75 4.27
N ASP A 274 17.84 -18.65 3.77
CA ASP A 274 18.49 -17.84 2.73
C ASP A 274 19.56 -16.93 3.36
N GLU A 275 20.64 -16.62 2.63
CA GLU A 275 21.66 -15.62 3.03
C GLU A 275 21.14 -14.17 3.11
N ARG A 276 19.83 -13.99 2.94
CA ARG A 276 19.17 -12.70 2.94
C ARG A 276 19.15 -12.05 4.31
N PRO A 277 19.24 -10.71 4.37
CA PRO A 277 19.01 -9.97 5.59
C PRO A 277 17.54 -10.09 6.04
N HIS A 278 17.32 -9.90 7.33
CA HIS A 278 15.98 -9.69 7.87
C HIS A 278 15.42 -8.36 7.33
N GLN A 279 14.11 -8.25 7.17
CA GLN A 279 13.48 -7.00 6.72
C GLN A 279 12.47 -6.51 7.76
N ALA A 280 12.51 -5.22 8.07
CA ALA A 280 11.58 -4.59 8.99
C ALA A 280 10.83 -3.42 8.33
N LYS A 281 9.51 -3.42 8.52
CA LYS A 281 8.67 -2.24 8.36
C LYS A 281 8.39 -1.67 9.75
N LEU A 282 8.67 -0.39 9.92
CA LEU A 282 8.48 0.33 11.17
C LEU A 282 7.60 1.55 10.93
N ILE A 283 6.52 1.70 11.69
CA ILE A 283 5.65 2.87 11.68
C ILE A 283 5.52 3.35 13.13
N VAL A 284 5.74 4.64 13.34
CA VAL A 284 5.61 5.27 14.66
C VAL A 284 4.82 6.54 14.46
N HIS A 285 3.91 6.80 15.40
CA HIS A 285 3.12 8.02 15.40
C HIS A 285 4.08 9.21 15.63
N PRO A 286 3.99 10.32 14.86
CA PRO A 286 4.95 11.44 14.97
C PRO A 286 5.10 12.02 16.38
N ALA A 287 4.01 12.11 17.16
CA ALA A 287 4.06 12.53 18.56
C ALA A 287 4.74 11.55 19.55
N TYR A 288 5.13 10.34 19.12
CA TYR A 288 5.68 9.27 19.97
C TYR A 288 7.02 8.75 19.44
N THR A 289 7.85 9.63 18.88
CA THR A 289 9.16 9.26 18.29
C THR A 289 10.12 8.59 19.27
N TRP A 290 9.94 8.78 20.58
CA TRP A 290 10.65 8.04 21.65
C TRP A 290 10.47 6.52 21.57
N LEU A 291 9.48 6.03 20.82
CA LEU A 291 9.28 4.59 20.59
C LEU A 291 10.31 3.96 19.65
N TYR A 292 11.02 4.73 18.82
CA TYR A 292 11.98 4.16 17.86
C TYR A 292 13.03 3.24 18.53
N PRO A 293 13.76 3.69 19.59
CA PRO A 293 14.66 2.81 20.33
C PRO A 293 13.99 1.55 20.84
N LYS A 294 12.84 1.69 21.51
CA LYS A 294 12.17 0.56 22.17
C LYS A 294 11.70 -0.50 21.17
N LEU A 295 11.15 -0.07 20.03
CA LEU A 295 10.72 -0.97 18.95
C LEU A 295 11.91 -1.65 18.26
N LEU A 296 13.02 -0.94 18.08
CA LEU A 296 14.25 -1.52 17.52
C LEU A 296 14.89 -2.54 18.46
N ILE A 297 14.93 -2.28 19.77
CA ILE A 297 15.34 -3.27 20.77
C ILE A 297 14.44 -4.51 20.70
N GLN A 298 13.12 -4.32 20.65
CA GLN A 298 12.17 -5.43 20.52
C GLN A 298 12.42 -6.27 19.25
N MET A 299 12.62 -5.62 18.10
CA MET A 299 12.95 -6.33 16.86
C MET A 299 14.28 -7.08 16.98
N ALA A 300 15.31 -6.48 17.57
CA ALA A 300 16.61 -7.11 17.80
C ALA A 300 16.52 -8.34 18.73
N GLN A 301 15.66 -8.29 19.75
CA GLN A 301 15.37 -9.43 20.62
C GLN A 301 14.67 -10.57 19.86
N ILE A 302 13.78 -10.25 18.92
CA ILE A 302 13.12 -11.25 18.06
C ILE A 302 14.13 -11.88 17.10
N THR A 303 14.98 -11.08 16.44
CA THR A 303 15.99 -11.60 15.48
C THR A 303 17.03 -12.50 16.15
N ARG A 304 17.27 -12.37 17.47
CA ARG A 304 18.21 -13.23 18.21
C ARG A 304 17.90 -14.73 18.11
N LYS A 305 16.65 -15.11 17.86
CA LYS A 305 16.23 -16.52 17.69
C LYS A 305 16.59 -17.09 16.31
N TYR A 306 17.13 -16.28 15.42
CA TYR A 306 17.41 -16.58 14.03
C TYR A 306 18.92 -16.43 13.73
N PRO A 307 19.40 -16.92 12.58
CA PRO A 307 20.79 -16.75 12.20
C PRO A 307 21.22 -15.28 12.27
N PRO A 308 22.45 -14.96 12.72
CA PRO A 308 22.92 -13.59 12.90
C PRO A 308 23.11 -12.91 11.54
N ARG A 309 22.04 -12.31 11.03
CA ARG A 309 22.00 -11.54 9.77
C ARG A 309 21.69 -10.08 10.07
N SER A 310 22.00 -9.21 9.11
CA SER A 310 21.63 -7.80 9.22
C SER A 310 20.12 -7.62 9.13
N LEU A 311 19.64 -6.49 9.68
CA LEU A 311 18.25 -6.07 9.60
C LEU A 311 18.14 -4.85 8.69
N GLU A 312 17.40 -4.99 7.60
CA GLU A 312 17.10 -3.90 6.67
C GLU A 312 15.83 -3.16 7.07
N LEU A 313 15.87 -1.84 6.99
CA LEU A 313 14.73 -0.97 7.23
C LEU A 313 14.77 0.29 6.37
N ILE A 314 13.60 0.87 6.16
CA ILE A 314 13.41 2.01 5.26
C ILE A 314 13.05 3.25 6.06
N SER A 315 13.69 4.37 5.74
CA SER A 315 13.31 5.69 6.24
C SER A 315 13.03 6.63 5.09
N ALA A 316 11.88 7.29 5.12
CA ALA A 316 11.57 8.34 4.16
C ALA A 316 12.18 9.70 4.58
N ASP A 317 12.22 10.65 3.66
CA ASP A 317 12.63 12.04 3.88
C ASP A 317 11.79 12.76 4.96
N TYR A 318 10.48 12.54 5.00
CA TYR A 318 9.59 13.13 6.00
C TYR A 318 9.65 12.48 7.40
N GLN A 319 10.48 11.46 7.60
CA GLN A 319 10.69 10.75 8.88
C GLN A 319 12.06 11.10 9.46
N HIS A 320 12.26 12.37 9.82
CA HIS A 320 13.56 12.89 10.23
C HIS A 320 14.09 12.23 11.50
N GLU A 321 13.25 12.04 12.51
CA GLU A 321 13.62 11.49 13.80
C GLU A 321 14.03 10.02 13.71
N ARG A 322 13.42 9.26 12.79
CA ARG A 322 13.86 7.88 12.51
C ARG A 322 15.26 7.88 11.92
N ARG A 323 15.48 8.74 10.92
CA ARG A 323 16.77 8.84 10.23
C ARG A 323 17.88 9.21 11.21
N GLU A 324 17.66 10.28 11.98
CA GLU A 324 18.60 10.76 12.99
C GLU A 324 18.90 9.65 14.02
N TYR A 325 17.87 8.94 14.49
CA TYR A 325 18.08 7.84 15.43
C TYR A 325 18.92 6.70 14.81
N LEU A 326 18.67 6.32 13.56
CA LEU A 326 19.43 5.29 12.87
C LEU A 326 20.89 5.68 12.62
N GLU A 327 21.14 6.96 12.31
CA GLU A 327 22.48 7.52 12.16
C GLU A 327 23.24 7.50 13.49
N GLN A 328 22.61 7.96 14.58
CA GLN A 328 23.18 7.91 15.94
C GLN A 328 23.48 6.47 16.38
N LEU A 329 22.65 5.52 15.96
CA LEU A 329 22.81 4.10 16.26
C LEU A 329 23.93 3.44 15.45
N GLY A 330 24.48 4.11 14.43
CA GLY A 330 25.52 3.57 13.56
C GLY A 330 25.01 2.61 12.49
N ALA A 331 23.75 2.76 12.07
CA ALA A 331 23.21 1.98 10.94
C ALA A 331 23.89 2.37 9.62
N ILE A 332 24.08 1.39 8.74
CA ILE A 332 24.78 1.59 7.46
C ILE A 332 23.76 1.94 6.39
N ARG A 333 23.98 3.02 5.65
CA ARG A 333 23.15 3.38 4.50
C ARG A 333 23.50 2.48 3.32
N SER A 334 22.57 1.63 2.88
CA SER A 334 22.78 0.72 1.75
C SER A 334 22.41 1.36 0.42
N SER A 335 21.23 1.98 0.33
CA SER A 335 20.78 2.61 -0.91
C SER A 335 19.86 3.80 -0.72
N HIS A 336 19.74 4.60 -1.78
CA HIS A 336 18.90 5.79 -1.83
C HIS A 336 18.07 5.77 -3.10
N THR A 337 16.76 5.78 -2.91
CA THR A 337 15.79 5.66 -4.00
C THR A 337 14.80 6.82 -3.97
N LEU A 338 14.23 7.10 -5.13
CA LEU A 338 13.22 8.11 -5.32
C LEU A 338 11.89 7.41 -5.60
N MET A 339 10.93 7.63 -4.71
CA MET A 339 9.55 7.26 -4.95
C MET A 339 8.93 8.30 -5.88
N MET A 340 8.29 7.84 -6.95
CA MET A 340 7.61 8.69 -7.92
C MET A 340 6.17 8.25 -8.12
N SER A 341 5.33 9.17 -8.57
CA SER A 341 3.93 8.88 -8.86
C SER A 341 3.42 9.60 -10.12
N ARG A 342 2.37 9.05 -10.72
CA ARG A 342 1.63 9.64 -11.84
C ARG A 342 0.15 9.29 -11.71
N SER A 343 -0.73 10.26 -11.89
CA SER A 343 -2.16 10.01 -12.07
C SER A 343 -2.49 9.75 -13.55
N VAL A 344 -3.43 8.84 -13.79
CA VAL A 344 -3.96 8.52 -15.12
C VAL A 344 -5.47 8.69 -15.06
N TRP A 345 -6.00 9.48 -15.99
CA TRP A 345 -7.43 9.65 -16.14
C TRP A 345 -7.94 8.75 -17.26
N HIS A 346 -8.50 7.60 -16.91
CA HIS A 346 -9.30 6.83 -17.84
C HIS A 346 -10.67 7.49 -17.96
N LYS A 347 -11.05 7.90 -19.17
CA LYS A 347 -12.42 8.34 -19.43
C LYS A 347 -13.33 7.13 -19.22
N ILE A 348 -13.95 7.04 -18.03
CA ILE A 348 -14.98 6.06 -17.75
C ILE A 348 -16.09 6.32 -18.76
N ARG A 349 -16.17 5.48 -19.79
CA ARG A 349 -17.41 5.36 -20.55
C ARG A 349 -18.39 4.78 -19.56
N GLU A 350 -19.27 5.62 -19.04
CA GLU A 350 -20.49 5.17 -18.38
C GLU A 350 -21.22 4.31 -19.40
N THR A 351 -20.98 3.00 -19.37
CA THR A 351 -21.83 2.04 -20.04
C THR A 351 -23.14 2.13 -19.28
N LYS A 352 -24.08 2.87 -19.86
CA LYS A 352 -25.48 2.86 -19.46
C LYS A 352 -25.85 1.39 -19.24
N PRO A 353 -26.24 0.97 -18.02
CA PRO A 353 -26.45 -0.43 -17.76
C PRO A 353 -27.52 -0.94 -18.74
N GLU A 354 -27.13 -1.84 -19.63
CA GLU A 354 -28.05 -2.60 -20.49
C GLU A 354 -28.80 -3.64 -19.64
N ASN A 355 -29.40 -3.20 -18.55
CA ASN A 355 -30.33 -3.98 -17.75
C ASN A 355 -31.79 -3.74 -18.17
N SER A 356 -32.05 -2.92 -19.19
CA SER A 356 -33.42 -2.74 -19.70
C SER A 356 -33.94 -3.97 -20.44
N ALA A 357 -33.11 -4.69 -21.20
CA ALA A 357 -33.57 -5.84 -21.97
C ALA A 357 -33.89 -7.07 -21.10
N LEU A 358 -33.11 -7.32 -20.05
CA LEU A 358 -33.37 -8.43 -19.10
C LEU A 358 -34.45 -8.08 -18.08
N ALA A 359 -34.58 -6.80 -17.69
CA ALA A 359 -35.71 -6.35 -16.86
C ALA A 359 -37.05 -6.46 -17.60
N GLU A 360 -37.08 -6.21 -18.93
CA GLU A 360 -38.27 -6.42 -19.76
C GLU A 360 -38.64 -7.90 -19.92
N MET A 361 -37.67 -8.82 -20.06
CA MET A 361 -37.96 -10.26 -20.09
C MET A 361 -38.45 -10.83 -18.75
N LEU A 362 -38.06 -10.25 -17.62
CA LEU A 362 -38.47 -10.70 -16.28
C LEU A 362 -39.79 -10.09 -15.79
N GLN A 363 -40.40 -9.15 -16.52
CA GLN A 363 -41.74 -8.62 -16.21
C GLN A 363 -42.85 -9.67 -16.34
N GLY A 364 -42.63 -10.75 -17.12
CA GLY A 364 -43.59 -11.85 -17.28
C GLY A 364 -43.73 -12.78 -16.06
N LEU A 365 -42.86 -12.68 -15.05
CA LEU A 365 -42.88 -13.51 -13.85
C LEU A 365 -43.30 -12.76 -12.58
N GLN A 366 -43.75 -11.50 -12.70
CA GLN A 366 -44.26 -10.75 -11.57
C GLN A 366 -45.69 -11.18 -11.25
N SER A 367 -45.88 -11.69 -10.02
CA SER A 367 -47.20 -11.94 -9.45
C SER A 367 -47.98 -10.63 -9.34
N VAL A 368 -49.27 -10.72 -9.70
CA VAL A 368 -50.25 -9.63 -9.83
C VAL A 368 -50.07 -8.50 -8.80
N PRO A 369 -49.97 -7.23 -9.23
CA PRO A 369 -49.92 -6.09 -8.31
C PRO A 369 -51.28 -5.96 -7.62
N ARG A 370 -51.31 -6.23 -6.31
CA ARG A 370 -52.44 -5.86 -5.45
C ARG A 370 -52.59 -4.35 -5.51
N THR A 371 -53.74 -3.90 -6.03
CA THR A 371 -54.18 -2.51 -6.01
C THR A 371 -54.06 -1.93 -4.59
N PRO A 372 -53.34 -0.81 -4.38
CA PRO A 372 -53.30 -0.19 -3.06
C PRO A 372 -54.67 0.40 -2.72
N ILE A 373 -55.21 -0.02 -1.59
CA ILE A 373 -56.46 0.47 -1.01
C ILE A 373 -56.25 1.94 -0.61
N PRO A 374 -57.13 2.88 -1.02
CA PRO A 374 -57.02 4.28 -0.65
C PRO A 374 -57.51 4.46 0.79
N SER A 375 -56.62 4.77 1.73
CA SER A 375 -57.02 5.15 3.09
C SER A 375 -56.77 6.64 3.30
N ARG A 376 -57.87 7.39 3.50
CA ARG A 376 -57.89 8.79 3.95
C ARG A 376 -57.70 8.85 5.47
N MET A 377 -56.89 9.82 5.90
CA MET A 377 -56.92 10.57 7.17
C MET A 377 -57.15 9.80 8.49
N SER A 378 -56.15 9.84 9.39
CA SER A 378 -56.12 10.68 10.61
C SER A 378 -55.43 10.01 11.81
N TRP A 379 -54.49 10.77 12.39
CA TRP A 379 -54.25 11.00 13.82
C TRP A 379 -54.45 9.82 14.78
N LEU A 380 -53.34 9.32 15.34
CA LEU A 380 -53.24 9.06 16.79
C LEU A 380 -51.76 9.02 17.19
N LYS A 381 -51.30 10.12 17.79
CA LYS A 381 -50.09 10.16 18.62
C LYS A 381 -50.45 9.54 19.97
N TRP A 382 -49.57 8.71 20.53
CA TRP A 382 -49.58 8.39 21.97
C TRP A 382 -48.21 8.76 22.57
N PRO A 383 -48.16 9.27 23.83
CA PRO A 383 -47.04 10.02 24.42
C PRO A 383 -46.10 9.10 25.21
N ASN A 384 -44.86 9.47 25.52
CA ASN A 384 -44.50 10.29 26.68
C ASN A 384 -43.04 10.73 26.61
N ASN A 385 -42.81 12.05 26.65
CA ASN A 385 -42.13 12.70 27.77
C ASN A 385 -42.34 14.22 27.66
N PRO A 386 -42.62 14.93 28.76
CA PRO A 386 -42.85 16.38 28.70
C PRO A 386 -41.51 17.12 28.69
N PRO A 387 -41.37 18.21 27.91
CA PRO A 387 -40.40 19.24 28.19
C PRO A 387 -41.01 20.34 29.07
N LEU A 388 -40.14 20.98 29.85
CA LEU A 388 -40.32 22.29 30.45
C LEU A 388 -40.94 23.27 29.43
N ASP A 389 -41.93 24.04 29.85
CA ASP A 389 -41.86 25.48 29.62
C ASP A 389 -42.69 26.29 30.63
N SER A 390 -42.10 27.43 30.99
CA SER A 390 -42.67 28.61 31.63
C SER A 390 -43.97 29.07 30.92
N LEU A 391 -44.97 29.67 31.55
CA LEU A 391 -45.04 30.99 32.22
C LEU A 391 -46.44 31.10 32.88
N ASP A 392 -46.54 31.70 34.06
CA ASP A 392 -47.54 32.77 34.33
C ASP A 392 -47.33 33.40 35.72
N SER A 393 -47.10 34.71 35.72
CA SER A 393 -47.32 35.65 36.84
C SER A 393 -48.81 36.10 36.81
N PRO A 394 -49.38 36.92 37.74
CA PRO A 394 -48.78 37.77 38.78
C PRO A 394 -49.52 37.85 40.14
N GLY A 395 -48.92 38.59 41.09
CA GLY A 395 -49.54 39.09 42.34
C GLY A 395 -49.41 38.09 43.50
N GLU A 396 -49.04 38.44 44.73
CA GLU A 396 -49.13 39.70 45.46
C GLU A 396 -48.37 39.44 46.78
N LEU A 397 -47.40 40.28 47.15
CA LEU A 397 -46.71 40.20 48.45
C LEU A 397 -47.19 41.35 49.34
N PRO A 398 -47.59 41.09 50.60
CA PRO A 398 -47.71 42.12 51.62
C PRO A 398 -46.36 42.30 52.38
N PRO A 399 -46.20 43.39 53.16
CA PRO A 399 -44.98 44.18 53.09
C PRO A 399 -44.24 44.44 54.44
N VAL A 400 -43.06 45.07 54.35
CA VAL A 400 -42.34 45.92 55.36
C VAL A 400 -41.58 45.14 56.48
N LYS A 401 -40.31 45.37 56.86
CA LYS A 401 -39.50 46.61 57.05
C LYS A 401 -37.96 46.33 57.06
N PRO A 402 -37.08 47.28 56.67
CA PRO A 402 -35.62 47.30 56.93
C PRO A 402 -35.33 48.18 58.19
N PRO A 403 -34.11 48.66 58.55
CA PRO A 403 -32.76 48.52 57.96
C PRO A 403 -31.62 48.29 59.00
N SER A 404 -30.37 48.07 58.54
CA SER A 404 -29.16 48.79 59.04
C SER A 404 -27.88 48.28 58.40
N GLU A 405 -27.09 49.19 57.84
CA GLU A 405 -25.70 49.02 57.39
C GLU A 405 -24.72 49.45 58.53
N PRO A 406 -23.39 49.44 58.32
CA PRO A 406 -22.35 48.56 58.91
C PRO A 406 -21.62 49.23 60.12
N PRO A 407 -20.53 48.67 60.73
CA PRO A 407 -19.17 48.86 60.17
C PRO A 407 -18.10 47.79 60.53
N ASP A 408 -17.01 47.80 59.75
CA ASP A 408 -15.59 47.79 60.13
C ASP A 408 -15.18 47.35 61.56
N GLN A 409 -14.21 46.42 61.66
CA GLN A 409 -13.04 46.54 62.54
C GLN A 409 -12.08 45.34 62.40
N GLY A 410 -10.79 45.64 62.50
CA GLY A 410 -9.68 44.69 62.34
C GLY A 410 -9.30 43.90 63.61
N HIS A 411 -8.14 43.24 63.49
CA HIS A 411 -7.32 42.51 64.48
C HIS A 411 -7.35 43.04 65.94
N PRO A 412 -7.16 42.21 66.99
CA PRO A 412 -5.93 41.41 67.31
C PRO A 412 -6.25 39.98 67.81
N VAL A 413 -5.33 39.02 68.06
CA VAL A 413 -4.04 38.96 68.78
C VAL A 413 -3.15 37.90 68.16
#